data_AF-A0A7X7L8T3-F1
#
_entry.id   AF-A0A7X7L8T3-F1
#
_cell.length_a   1.000
_cell.length_b   1.000
_cell.length_c   1.000
_cell.angle_alpha   90.00
_cell.angle_beta   90.00
_cell.angle_gamma   90.00
#
_symmetry.space_group_name_H-M   'P 1'
#
loop_
_entity.id
_entity.type
_entity.pdbx_description
1 polymer ?
#
loop_
_entity_poly.entity_id
_entity_poly.type
_entity_poly.pdbx_seq_one_letter_code
_entity_poly.pdbx_strand_id
1 'polypeptide(L)'
;DEIAAALDYIRAHPEIWEVILTGGDPFILSPRRVAEIGRALGAIGHVKIVRWHTRVPVVAPERITADFVDALKASQKTVYVALHANHAREITAAARAAIARLVDAGVPVVSQTVLLRGVNDDVETMAALMRAFVEARVTPYYLHHGDLAPGTSHFRTTIAEGQALMRALRGRLSGLAMPTYVLDIPGGYGKVPVGPDYLGDDQTTVRDPAGELHSTDGSSLPQGR
;
A
#
# COMPACT_ATOMS: atom_id res chain seq x y z
N ASP A 1 -16.52 -24.77 8.34
CA ASP A 1 -16.19 -23.46 8.92
C ASP A 1 -14.94 -22.95 8.19
N GLU A 2 -15.08 -22.03 7.23
CA GLU A 2 -14.01 -21.65 6.26
C GLU A 2 -12.74 -21.11 6.94
N ILE A 3 -12.92 -20.37 8.04
CA ILE A 3 -11.81 -19.85 8.85
C ILE A 3 -11.01 -20.99 9.51
N ALA A 4 -11.68 -22.05 9.97
CA ALA A 4 -10.99 -23.19 10.56
C ALA A 4 -10.12 -23.90 9.50
N ALA A 5 -10.66 -24.12 8.30
CA ALA A 5 -9.92 -24.71 7.20
C ALA A 5 -8.70 -23.87 6.78
N ALA A 6 -8.84 -22.54 6.74
CA ALA A 6 -7.72 -21.63 6.46
C ALA A 6 -6.64 -21.69 7.55
N LEU A 7 -7.03 -21.75 8.83
CA LEU A 7 -6.09 -21.90 9.94
C LEU A 7 -5.36 -23.24 9.90
N ASP A 8 -6.05 -24.33 9.56
CA ASP A 8 -5.44 -25.65 9.41
C ASP A 8 -4.45 -25.68 8.25
N TYR A 9 -4.79 -25.05 7.13
CA TYR A 9 -3.85 -24.84 6.02
C TYR A 9 -2.60 -24.10 6.52
N ILE A 10 -2.75 -22.97 7.20
CA ILE A 10 -1.60 -22.19 7.70
C ILE A 10 -0.74 -23.01 8.66
N ARG A 11 -1.34 -23.81 9.55
CA ARG A 11 -0.61 -24.71 10.46
C ARG A 11 0.24 -25.74 9.72
N ALA A 12 -0.28 -26.28 8.61
CA ALA A 12 0.38 -27.31 7.82
C ALA A 12 1.52 -26.78 6.92
N HIS A 13 1.63 -25.46 6.73
CA HIS A 13 2.58 -24.83 5.81
C HIS A 13 3.56 -23.93 6.58
N PRO A 14 4.67 -24.49 7.10
CA PRO A 14 5.63 -23.78 7.95
C PRO A 14 6.38 -22.63 7.25
N GLU A 15 6.36 -22.59 5.91
CA GLU A 15 6.90 -21.50 5.09
C GLU A 15 6.08 -20.20 5.18
N ILE A 16 4.84 -20.26 5.69
CA ILE A 16 3.97 -19.08 5.83
C ILE A 16 4.43 -18.22 7.01
N TRP A 17 5.19 -17.16 6.71
CA TRP A 17 5.70 -16.23 7.71
C TRP A 17 4.75 -15.05 8.01
N GLU A 18 3.98 -14.63 7.00
CA GLU A 18 3.02 -13.52 7.08
C GLU A 18 1.62 -13.99 6.67
N VAL A 19 0.60 -13.59 7.43
CA VAL A 19 -0.81 -13.82 7.11
C VAL A 19 -1.50 -12.50 6.86
N ILE A 20 -2.15 -12.37 5.71
CA ILE A 20 -2.88 -11.18 5.30
C ILE A 20 -4.38 -11.43 5.41
N LEU A 21 -5.06 -10.57 6.17
CA LEU A 21 -6.52 -10.54 6.22
C LEU A 21 -7.02 -9.47 5.24
N THR A 22 -7.78 -9.92 4.24
CA THR A 22 -8.32 -9.13 3.13
C THR A 22 -9.65 -9.74 2.65
N GLY A 23 -10.22 -9.24 1.55
CA GLY A 23 -11.48 -9.69 0.96
C GLY A 23 -12.52 -8.57 0.91
N GLY A 24 -13.58 -8.66 1.72
CA GLY A 24 -14.39 -7.49 2.07
C GLY A 24 -13.57 -6.47 2.85
N ASP A 25 -14.05 -6.03 4.01
CA ASP A 25 -13.23 -5.24 4.93
C ASP A 25 -13.15 -5.93 6.31
N PRO A 26 -11.97 -6.42 6.72
CA PRO A 26 -11.82 -7.17 7.95
C PRO A 26 -12.03 -6.31 9.20
N PHE A 27 -11.98 -4.98 9.10
CA PHE A 27 -12.30 -4.09 10.23
C PHE A 27 -13.81 -3.89 10.44
N ILE A 28 -14.64 -4.49 9.58
CA ILE A 28 -16.10 -4.59 9.82
C ILE A 28 -16.41 -5.63 10.91
N LEU A 29 -15.50 -6.58 11.16
CA LEU A 29 -15.62 -7.57 12.23
C LEU A 29 -15.69 -6.90 13.61
N SER A 30 -16.38 -7.56 14.55
CA SER A 30 -16.40 -7.10 15.94
C SER A 30 -15.02 -7.30 16.61
N PRO A 31 -14.66 -6.49 17.62
CA PRO A 31 -13.43 -6.68 18.39
C PRO A 31 -13.27 -8.13 18.90
N ARG A 32 -14.37 -8.75 19.36
CA ARG A 32 -14.38 -10.17 19.77
C ARG A 32 -13.86 -11.09 18.66
N ARG A 33 -14.39 -10.94 17.44
CA ARG A 33 -14.01 -11.80 16.31
C ARG A 33 -12.58 -11.54 15.83
N VAL A 34 -12.16 -10.29 15.81
CA VAL A 34 -10.75 -9.92 15.53
C VAL A 34 -9.82 -10.60 16.54
N ALA A 35 -10.15 -10.54 17.83
CA ALA A 35 -9.34 -11.14 18.88
C ALA A 35 -9.33 -12.68 18.82
N GLU A 36 -10.45 -13.32 18.45
CA GLU A 36 -10.52 -14.76 18.21
C GLU A 36 -9.56 -15.20 17.09
N ILE A 37 -9.61 -14.52 15.94
CA ILE A 37 -8.71 -14.81 14.81
C ILE A 37 -7.26 -14.51 15.20
N GLY A 38 -7.02 -13.39 15.88
CA GLY A 38 -5.71 -13.00 16.38
C GLY A 38 -5.10 -14.07 17.28
N ARG A 39 -5.82 -14.56 18.30
CA ARG A 39 -5.34 -15.63 19.19
C ARG A 39 -5.05 -16.93 18.45
N ALA A 40 -5.92 -17.29 17.49
CA ALA A 40 -5.72 -18.51 16.70
C ALA A 40 -4.43 -18.45 15.85
N LEU A 41 -4.16 -17.30 15.22
CA LEU A 41 -2.89 -17.05 14.50
C LEU A 41 -1.70 -16.94 15.47
N GLY A 42 -1.92 -16.37 16.66
CA GLY A 42 -0.93 -16.24 17.72
C GLY A 42 -0.34 -17.58 18.16
N ALA A 43 -1.17 -18.62 18.20
CA ALA A 43 -0.78 -19.99 18.53
C ALA A 43 0.09 -20.67 17.45
N ILE A 44 0.17 -20.12 16.24
CA ILE A 44 0.96 -20.68 15.14
C ILE A 44 2.38 -20.12 15.22
N GLY A 45 3.36 -20.98 15.49
CA GLY A 45 4.73 -20.58 15.83
C GLY A 45 5.50 -19.89 14.70
N HIS A 46 5.35 -20.38 13.46
CA HIS A 46 6.05 -19.87 12.27
C HIS A 46 5.47 -18.55 11.74
N VAL A 47 4.20 -18.26 12.00
CA VAL A 47 3.59 -16.96 11.67
C VAL A 47 4.16 -15.88 12.59
N LYS A 48 4.74 -14.84 12.00
CA LYS A 48 5.33 -13.71 12.73
C LYS A 48 4.63 -12.39 12.45
N ILE A 49 4.04 -12.24 11.27
CA ILE A 49 3.37 -11.00 10.85
C ILE A 49 1.90 -11.29 10.56
N VAL A 50 1.03 -10.40 11.05
CA VAL A 50 -0.39 -10.37 10.68
C VAL A 50 -0.71 -9.00 10.10
N ARG A 51 -1.06 -8.94 8.81
CA ARG A 51 -1.38 -7.68 8.13
C ARG A 51 -2.85 -7.60 7.79
N TRP A 52 -3.48 -6.47 8.10
CA TRP A 52 -4.89 -6.22 7.87
C TRP A 52 -5.05 -5.16 6.78
N HIS A 53 -5.78 -5.49 5.70
CA HIS A 53 -6.07 -4.54 4.62
C HIS A 53 -7.47 -3.95 4.85
N THR A 54 -7.61 -2.62 4.87
CA THR A 54 -8.89 -1.99 5.25
C THR A 54 -9.03 -0.57 4.69
N ARG A 55 -10.28 -0.16 4.46
CA ARG A 55 -10.70 1.23 4.23
C ARG A 55 -11.35 1.86 5.47
N VAL A 56 -11.70 1.08 6.49
CA VAL A 56 -12.51 1.54 7.65
C VAL A 56 -12.00 2.83 8.29
N PRO A 57 -10.69 3.06 8.49
CA PRO A 57 -10.23 4.34 9.05
C PRO A 57 -10.65 5.58 8.25
N VAL A 58 -10.87 5.47 6.94
CA VAL A 58 -11.29 6.60 6.09
C VAL A 58 -12.80 6.60 5.76
N VAL A 59 -13.50 5.46 5.90
CA VAL A 59 -14.95 5.36 5.60
C VAL A 59 -15.86 5.34 6.84
N ALA A 60 -15.38 4.80 7.96
CA ALA A 60 -16.11 4.65 9.22
C ALA A 60 -15.14 4.78 10.42
N PRO A 61 -14.46 5.94 10.57
CA PRO A 61 -13.40 6.15 11.55
C PRO A 61 -13.80 5.87 13.00
N GLU A 62 -15.08 6.02 13.33
CA GLU A 62 -15.66 5.73 14.65
C GLU A 62 -15.54 4.25 15.07
N ARG A 63 -15.33 3.33 14.11
CA ARG A 63 -15.08 1.91 14.41
C ARG A 63 -13.71 1.65 15.01
N ILE A 64 -12.75 2.58 14.85
CA ILE A 64 -11.41 2.46 15.42
C ILE A 64 -11.45 2.94 16.88
N THR A 65 -12.07 2.10 17.71
CA THR A 65 -12.19 2.26 19.16
C THR A 65 -10.97 1.66 19.88
N ALA A 66 -10.78 2.00 21.16
CA ALA A 66 -9.71 1.41 21.98
C ALA A 66 -9.80 -0.13 22.01
N ASP A 67 -11.00 -0.67 22.26
CA ASP A 67 -11.26 -2.12 22.28
C ASP A 67 -10.91 -2.80 20.95
N PHE A 68 -11.17 -2.12 19.82
CA PHE A 68 -10.81 -2.65 18.52
C PHE A 68 -9.28 -2.69 18.33
N VAL A 69 -8.58 -1.63 18.72
CA VAL A 69 -7.11 -1.57 18.67
C VAL A 69 -6.48 -2.63 19.58
N ASP A 70 -7.05 -2.87 20.76
CA ASP A 70 -6.62 -3.94 21.65
C ASP A 70 -6.86 -5.33 21.07
N ALA A 71 -7.99 -5.54 20.40
CA ALA A 71 -8.28 -6.78 19.71
C ALA A 71 -7.27 -7.10 18.59
N LEU A 72 -6.78 -6.10 17.85
CA LEU A 72 -5.75 -6.32 16.81
C LEU A 72 -4.47 -6.92 17.39
N LYS A 73 -4.09 -6.53 18.61
CA LYS A 73 -2.88 -7.00 19.30
C LYS A 73 -3.03 -8.39 19.93
N ALA A 74 -4.22 -9.00 19.87
CA ALA A 74 -4.51 -10.28 20.55
C ALA A 74 -3.66 -11.47 20.05
N SER A 75 -3.06 -11.36 18.86
CA SER A 75 -2.13 -12.38 18.35
C SER A 75 -0.78 -12.39 19.06
N GLN A 76 -0.41 -11.29 19.73
CA GLN A 76 0.93 -11.02 20.25
C GLN A 76 2.05 -11.11 19.18
N LYS A 77 1.67 -11.12 17.90
CA LYS A 77 2.55 -11.05 16.74
C LYS A 77 2.73 -9.58 16.33
N THR A 78 3.66 -9.31 15.41
CA THR A 78 3.76 -7.99 14.80
C THR A 78 2.56 -7.76 13.89
N VAL A 79 1.83 -6.66 14.10
CA VAL A 79 0.63 -6.33 13.33
C VAL A 79 0.92 -5.14 12.42
N TYR A 80 0.54 -5.25 11.15
CA TYR A 80 0.54 -4.13 10.20
C TYR A 80 -0.88 -3.82 9.73
N VAL A 81 -1.14 -2.58 9.39
CA VAL A 81 -2.38 -2.17 8.71
C VAL A 81 -2.03 -1.57 7.35
N ALA A 82 -2.60 -2.12 6.29
CA ALA A 82 -2.60 -1.51 4.97
C ALA A 82 -3.89 -0.69 4.82
N LEU A 83 -3.77 0.64 4.88
CA LEU A 83 -4.86 1.58 4.70
C LEU A 83 -5.11 1.85 3.22
N HIS A 84 -6.34 1.62 2.77
CA HIS A 84 -6.74 1.83 1.39
C HIS A 84 -7.42 3.20 1.24
N ALA A 85 -6.82 4.09 0.45
CA ALA A 85 -7.42 5.37 0.09
C ALA A 85 -6.90 5.87 -1.27
N ASN A 86 -7.74 6.62 -1.99
CA ASN A 86 -7.48 7.06 -3.36
C ASN A 86 -7.43 8.58 -3.53
N HIS A 87 -7.89 9.36 -2.55
CA HIS A 87 -7.82 10.81 -2.60
C HIS A 87 -7.56 11.42 -1.22
N ALA A 88 -6.76 12.50 -1.15
CA ALA A 88 -6.47 13.24 0.09
C ALA A 88 -7.73 13.70 0.86
N ARG A 89 -8.88 13.86 0.19
CA ARG A 89 -10.17 14.25 0.81
C ARG A 89 -10.72 13.16 1.73
N GLU A 90 -10.32 11.91 1.53
CA GLU A 90 -10.65 10.80 2.42
C GLU A 90 -9.90 10.90 3.77
N ILE A 91 -8.77 11.62 3.81
CA ILE A 91 -7.94 11.81 5.01
C ILE A 91 -8.45 13.00 5.85
N THR A 92 -9.72 12.90 6.24
CA THR A 92 -10.41 13.89 7.10
C THR A 92 -9.82 13.96 8.51
N ALA A 93 -10.22 14.95 9.31
CA ALA A 93 -9.81 15.03 10.72
C ALA A 93 -10.21 13.78 11.52
N ALA A 94 -11.41 13.23 11.28
CA ALA A 94 -11.86 12.00 11.91
C ALA A 94 -11.02 10.79 11.48
N ALA A 95 -10.68 10.69 10.19
CA ALA A 95 -9.79 9.65 9.69
C ALA A 95 -8.38 9.74 10.29
N ARG A 96 -7.81 10.95 10.37
CA ARG A 96 -6.51 11.19 11.02
C ARG A 96 -6.52 10.77 12.49
N ALA A 97 -7.60 11.06 13.22
CA ALA A 97 -7.74 10.61 14.61
C ALA A 97 -7.83 9.08 14.72
N ALA A 98 -8.55 8.41 13.82
CA ALA A 98 -8.63 6.96 13.77
C ALA A 98 -7.27 6.31 13.44
N ILE A 99 -6.54 6.85 12.45
CA ILE A 99 -5.19 6.41 12.09
C ILE A 99 -4.22 6.64 13.26
N ALA A 100 -4.30 7.80 13.92
CA ALA A 100 -3.45 8.11 15.07
C ALA A 100 -3.59 7.07 16.18
N ARG A 101 -4.82 6.62 16.50
CA ARG A 101 -5.02 5.54 17.49
C ARG A 101 -4.30 4.24 17.14
N LEU A 102 -4.23 3.87 15.86
CA LEU A 102 -3.49 2.69 15.43
C LEU A 102 -1.98 2.89 15.62
N VAL A 103 -1.46 4.01 15.11
CA VAL A 103 -0.03 4.31 15.15
C VAL A 103 0.46 4.52 16.60
N ASP A 104 -0.29 5.22 17.43
CA ASP A 104 0.03 5.47 18.85
C ASP A 104 -0.01 4.19 19.68
N ALA A 105 -0.78 3.19 19.26
CA ALA A 105 -0.76 1.84 19.84
C ALA A 105 0.39 0.97 19.32
N GLY A 106 1.31 1.53 18.53
CA GLY A 106 2.47 0.84 17.98
C GLY A 106 2.18 -0.02 16.75
N VAL A 107 1.03 0.17 16.08
CA VAL A 107 0.69 -0.55 14.84
C VAL A 107 1.17 0.27 13.64
N PRO A 108 2.20 -0.18 12.89
CA PRO A 108 2.63 0.52 11.69
C PRO A 108 1.54 0.48 10.62
N VAL A 109 1.35 1.63 9.96
CA VAL A 109 0.35 1.77 8.89
C VAL A 109 1.04 2.09 7.58
N VAL A 110 0.71 1.34 6.55
CA VAL A 110 1.18 1.53 5.17
C VAL A 110 0.00 1.85 4.26
N SER A 111 0.21 2.59 3.17
CA SER A 111 -0.87 2.93 2.24
C SER A 111 -1.01 1.91 1.11
N GLN A 112 -2.24 1.76 0.63
CA GLN A 112 -2.53 1.13 -0.65
C GLN A 112 -3.45 2.06 -1.43
N THR A 113 -2.98 2.56 -2.55
CA THR A 113 -3.74 3.41 -3.47
C THR A 113 -3.90 2.69 -4.80
N VAL A 114 -5.01 2.88 -5.49
CA VAL A 114 -5.20 2.44 -6.87
C VAL A 114 -5.20 3.67 -7.77
N LEU A 115 -4.46 3.61 -8.87
CA LEU A 115 -4.46 4.63 -9.91
C LEU A 115 -5.76 4.55 -10.70
N LEU A 116 -6.58 5.60 -10.61
CA LEU A 116 -7.92 5.67 -11.15
C LEU A 116 -8.08 6.93 -12.01
N ARG A 117 -8.49 6.72 -13.27
CA ARG A 117 -8.75 7.76 -14.24
C ARG A 117 -9.84 8.73 -13.75
N GLY A 118 -9.58 10.02 -13.83
CA GLY A 118 -10.49 11.09 -13.40
C GLY A 118 -10.63 11.22 -11.88
N VAL A 119 -9.80 10.52 -11.09
CA VAL A 119 -9.85 10.58 -9.62
C VAL A 119 -8.52 11.01 -9.04
N ASN A 120 -7.43 10.35 -9.43
CA ASN A 120 -6.09 10.59 -8.90
C ASN A 120 -4.98 10.37 -9.94
N ASP A 121 -5.33 10.43 -11.22
CA ASP A 121 -4.44 10.24 -12.36
C ASP A 121 -3.64 11.50 -12.75
N ASP A 122 -3.68 12.55 -11.92
CA ASP A 122 -2.86 13.74 -12.05
C ASP A 122 -1.85 13.91 -10.89
N VAL A 123 -0.78 14.66 -11.19
CA VAL A 123 0.38 14.83 -10.30
C VAL A 123 0.00 15.55 -9.01
N GLU A 124 -0.85 16.58 -9.07
CA GLU A 124 -1.18 17.39 -7.90
C GLU A 124 -2.03 16.59 -6.91
N THR A 125 -3.06 15.90 -7.41
CA THR A 125 -3.94 15.07 -6.59
C THR A 125 -3.17 13.91 -5.95
N MET A 126 -2.33 13.22 -6.72
CA MET A 126 -1.53 12.11 -6.19
C MET A 126 -0.48 12.61 -5.18
N ALA A 127 0.20 13.73 -5.46
CA ALA A 127 1.16 14.31 -4.52
C ALA A 127 0.50 14.75 -3.21
N ALA A 128 -0.69 15.34 -3.28
CA ALA A 128 -1.46 15.74 -2.10
C ALA A 128 -1.85 14.51 -1.25
N LEU A 129 -2.28 13.41 -1.87
CA LEU A 129 -2.59 12.16 -1.17
C LEU A 129 -1.34 11.59 -0.47
N MET A 130 -0.22 11.50 -1.17
CA MET A 130 1.02 10.95 -0.61
C MET A 130 1.52 11.77 0.58
N ARG A 131 1.45 13.11 0.51
CA ARG A 131 1.78 13.98 1.65
C ARG A 131 0.79 13.80 2.80
N ALA A 132 -0.50 13.71 2.51
CA ALA A 132 -1.53 13.49 3.55
C ALA A 132 -1.31 12.17 4.30
N PHE A 133 -0.86 11.10 3.62
CA PHE A 133 -0.47 9.86 4.27
C PHE A 133 0.71 10.08 5.23
N VAL A 134 1.79 10.69 4.76
CA VAL A 134 2.99 10.93 5.59
C VAL A 134 2.66 11.79 6.81
N GLU A 135 1.88 12.87 6.65
CA GLU A 135 1.40 13.69 7.77
C GLU A 135 0.56 12.91 8.78
N ALA A 136 -0.15 11.87 8.33
CA ALA A 136 -0.93 10.97 9.18
C ALA A 136 -0.11 9.79 9.73
N ARG A 137 1.21 9.77 9.52
CA ARG A 137 2.12 8.66 9.88
C ARG A 137 1.76 7.33 9.19
N VAL A 138 1.22 7.43 7.99
CA VAL A 138 1.01 6.32 7.06
C VAL A 138 2.12 6.35 6.03
N THR A 139 2.89 5.27 5.91
CA THR A 139 3.97 5.19 4.92
C THR A 139 3.39 4.84 3.54
N PRO A 140 3.57 5.69 2.50
CA PRO A 140 3.23 5.32 1.14
C PRO A 140 3.88 4.01 0.71
N TYR A 141 3.07 3.01 0.36
CA TYR A 141 3.58 1.68 0.05
C TYR A 141 3.32 1.28 -1.40
N TYR A 142 2.07 1.04 -1.79
CA TYR A 142 1.74 0.71 -3.17
C TYR A 142 0.80 1.71 -3.82
N LEU A 143 1.16 2.10 -5.05
CA LEU A 143 0.23 2.57 -6.06
C LEU A 143 -0.03 1.41 -7.01
N HIS A 144 -1.22 0.83 -6.94
CA HIS A 144 -1.64 -0.22 -7.85
C HIS A 144 -2.08 0.37 -9.18
N HIS A 145 -1.56 -0.19 -10.27
CA HIS A 145 -2.24 -0.10 -11.54
C HIS A 145 -3.61 -0.79 -11.40
N GLY A 146 -4.67 -0.15 -11.88
CA GLY A 146 -6.01 -0.73 -11.78
C GLY A 146 -6.07 -2.13 -12.38
N ASP A 147 -6.88 -3.03 -11.81
CA ASP A 147 -7.07 -4.39 -12.32
C ASP A 147 -8.07 -4.41 -13.49
N LEU A 148 -8.06 -5.50 -14.25
CA LEU A 148 -9.06 -5.78 -15.30
C LEU A 148 -10.34 -6.37 -14.70
N ALA A 149 -10.86 -5.75 -13.64
CA ALA A 149 -12.10 -6.21 -13.02
C ALA A 149 -13.31 -5.86 -13.91
N PRO A 150 -14.33 -6.74 -14.00
CA PRO A 150 -15.56 -6.44 -14.73
C PRO A 150 -16.19 -5.13 -14.24
N GLY A 151 -16.52 -4.23 -15.18
CA GLY A 151 -17.18 -2.96 -14.89
C GLY A 151 -16.26 -1.80 -14.49
N THR A 152 -14.95 -1.99 -14.34
CA THR A 152 -14.02 -0.91 -13.92
C THR A 152 -13.15 -0.36 -15.04
N SER A 153 -13.34 -0.82 -16.29
CA SER A 153 -12.49 -0.45 -17.43
C SER A 153 -12.38 1.06 -17.68
N HIS A 154 -13.44 1.82 -17.42
CA HIS A 154 -13.48 3.26 -17.59
C HIS A 154 -12.58 4.02 -16.58
N PHE A 155 -12.26 3.42 -15.44
CA PHE A 155 -11.29 3.97 -14.48
C PHE A 155 -9.83 3.59 -14.80
N ARG A 156 -9.60 2.72 -15.79
CA ARG A 156 -8.26 2.20 -16.05
C ARG A 156 -7.40 3.22 -16.81
N THR A 157 -6.20 3.44 -16.31
CA THR A 157 -5.14 4.18 -17.02
C THR A 157 -4.31 3.23 -17.89
N THR A 158 -3.48 3.77 -18.77
CA THR A 158 -2.40 3.03 -19.42
C THR A 158 -1.18 2.94 -18.49
N ILE A 159 -0.34 1.93 -18.69
CA ILE A 159 0.92 1.81 -17.93
C ILE A 159 1.82 3.03 -18.18
N ALA A 160 1.86 3.52 -19.43
CA ALA A 160 2.62 4.70 -19.82
C ALA A 160 2.17 5.96 -19.06
N GLU A 161 0.87 6.19 -18.90
CA GLU A 161 0.33 7.28 -18.06
C GLU A 161 0.80 7.14 -16.60
N GLY A 162 0.72 5.93 -16.03
CA GLY A 162 1.19 5.68 -14.66
C GLY A 162 2.69 5.89 -14.49
N GLN A 163 3.52 5.45 -15.43
CA GLN A 163 4.97 5.71 -15.41
C GLN A 163 5.30 7.20 -15.55
N ALA A 164 4.57 7.93 -16.39
CA ALA A 164 4.71 9.38 -16.52
C ALA A 164 4.36 10.11 -15.22
N LEU A 165 3.26 9.71 -14.57
CA LEU A 165 2.87 10.22 -13.25
C LEU A 165 3.98 9.99 -12.23
N MET A 166 4.52 8.77 -12.16
CA MET A 166 5.60 8.42 -11.22
C MET A 166 6.89 9.22 -11.45
N ARG A 167 7.27 9.50 -12.71
CA ARG A 167 8.41 10.39 -13.03
C ARG A 167 8.17 11.79 -12.50
N ALA A 168 6.99 12.35 -12.78
CA ALA A 168 6.65 13.70 -12.35
C ALA A 168 6.59 13.84 -10.81
N LEU A 169 6.16 12.79 -10.10
CA LEU A 169 6.15 12.76 -8.64
C LEU A 169 7.55 12.74 -8.03
N ARG A 170 8.52 12.07 -8.66
CA ARG A 170 9.89 11.93 -8.13
C ARG A 170 10.59 13.27 -7.88
N GLY A 171 10.33 14.28 -8.72
CA GLY A 171 10.87 15.63 -8.54
C GLY A 171 10.14 16.49 -7.51
N ARG A 172 9.00 16.02 -6.98
CA ARG A 172 8.07 16.81 -6.13
C ARG A 172 7.89 16.24 -4.72
N LEU A 173 8.12 14.95 -4.56
CA LEU A 173 7.96 14.22 -3.31
C LEU A 173 9.33 13.81 -2.75
N SER A 174 9.43 13.82 -1.43
CA SER A 174 10.56 13.16 -0.77
C SER A 174 10.50 11.65 -0.99
N GLY A 175 11.63 10.96 -0.83
CA GLY A 175 11.65 9.49 -0.92
C GLY A 175 10.67 8.82 0.04
N LEU A 176 10.44 9.41 1.22
CA LEU A 176 9.46 8.95 2.21
C LEU A 176 8.01 8.95 1.67
N ALA A 177 7.68 9.91 0.82
CA ALA A 177 6.33 10.06 0.26
C ALA A 177 6.15 9.28 -1.06
N MET A 178 7.18 8.60 -1.56
CA MET A 178 7.11 7.97 -2.88
C MET A 178 6.62 6.51 -2.77
N PRO A 179 5.47 6.15 -3.37
CA PRO A 179 5.01 4.77 -3.40
C PRO A 179 5.80 3.94 -4.42
N THR A 180 5.71 2.61 -4.32
CA THR A 180 6.08 1.72 -5.42
C THR A 180 4.88 1.56 -6.36
N TYR A 181 5.04 1.84 -7.65
CA TYR A 181 4.00 1.62 -8.65
C TYR A 181 4.05 0.17 -9.14
N VAL A 182 2.98 -0.58 -8.94
CA VAL A 182 2.92 -2.03 -9.18
C VAL A 182 1.74 -2.43 -10.05
N LEU A 183 1.93 -3.48 -10.83
CA LEU A 183 0.88 -4.16 -11.58
C LEU A 183 0.74 -5.58 -11.04
N ASP A 184 -0.48 -5.99 -10.69
CA ASP A 184 -0.77 -7.38 -10.35
C ASP A 184 -1.00 -8.17 -11.64
N ILE A 185 -0.19 -9.20 -11.87
CA ILE A 185 -0.26 -9.97 -13.11
C ILE A 185 -1.47 -10.93 -13.03
N PRO A 186 -2.41 -10.85 -13.99
CA PRO A 186 -3.55 -11.76 -14.03
C PRO A 186 -3.12 -13.23 -13.98
N GLY A 187 -3.84 -14.05 -13.21
CA GLY A 187 -3.49 -15.46 -12.99
C GLY A 187 -2.64 -15.72 -11.74
N GLY A 188 -2.37 -14.69 -10.93
CA GLY A 188 -1.75 -14.87 -9.61
C GLY A 188 -0.22 -14.94 -9.65
N TYR A 189 0.41 -14.40 -10.70
CA TYR A 189 1.88 -14.33 -10.81
C TYR A 189 2.50 -13.21 -9.95
N GLY A 190 1.68 -12.51 -9.17
CA GLY A 190 2.12 -11.55 -8.18
C GLY A 190 2.21 -10.12 -8.70
N LYS A 191 2.65 -9.23 -7.79
CA LYS A 191 2.75 -7.79 -8.01
C LYS A 191 4.16 -7.45 -8.49
N VAL A 192 4.26 -6.87 -9.67
CA VAL A 192 5.54 -6.48 -10.26
C VAL A 192 5.65 -4.95 -10.29
N PRO A 193 6.76 -4.37 -9.81
CA PRO A 193 7.05 -2.96 -10.00
C PRO A 193 7.11 -2.62 -11.49
N VAL A 194 6.30 -1.66 -11.92
CA VAL A 194 6.24 -1.16 -13.30
C VAL A 194 6.46 0.35 -13.33
N GLY A 195 7.28 0.83 -12.38
CA GLY A 195 7.71 2.22 -12.31
C GLY A 195 8.51 2.67 -13.54
N PRO A 196 8.92 3.94 -13.58
CA PRO A 196 9.78 4.42 -14.66
C PRO A 196 11.22 3.96 -14.47
N ASP A 197 11.87 3.66 -15.59
CA ASP A 197 13.31 3.40 -15.65
C ASP A 197 14.07 4.73 -15.67
N TYR A 198 15.10 4.80 -14.82
CA TYR A 198 16.01 5.95 -14.75
C TYR A 198 17.37 5.63 -15.36
N LEU A 199 17.71 4.36 -15.55
CA LEU A 199 18.96 3.94 -16.19
C LEU A 199 18.76 3.93 -17.72
N GLY A 200 19.69 4.54 -18.46
CA GLY A 200 19.72 4.48 -19.92
C GLY A 200 20.10 3.10 -20.43
N ASP A 201 19.80 2.83 -21.71
CA ASP A 201 20.06 1.54 -22.35
C ASP A 201 21.55 1.16 -22.38
N ASP A 202 22.42 2.17 -22.32
CA ASP A 202 23.89 2.01 -22.23
C ASP A 202 24.37 1.55 -20.85
N GLN A 203 23.49 1.54 -19.85
CA GLN A 203 23.78 1.23 -18.45
C GLN A 203 24.84 2.15 -17.79
N THR A 204 25.17 3.28 -18.44
CA THR A 204 26.16 4.24 -17.97
C THR A 204 25.59 5.65 -17.84
N THR A 205 24.35 5.86 -18.27
CA THR A 205 23.62 7.12 -18.09
C THR A 205 22.43 6.96 -17.15
N VAL A 206 22.18 7.96 -16.30
CA VAL A 206 21.01 8.04 -15.44
C VAL A 206 20.23 9.31 -15.72
N ARG A 207 18.93 9.16 -15.92
CA ARG A 207 17.99 10.27 -16.07
C ARG A 207 17.56 10.77 -14.71
N ASP A 208 17.68 12.07 -14.48
CA ASP A 208 17.19 12.73 -13.28
C ASP A 208 15.67 13.03 -13.37
N PRO A 209 15.04 13.57 -12.31
CA PRO A 209 13.62 13.92 -12.34
C PRO A 209 13.25 15.06 -13.30
N ALA A 210 14.19 15.91 -13.70
CA ALA A 210 13.99 16.95 -14.71
C ALA A 210 14.08 16.39 -16.15
N GLY A 211 14.56 15.15 -16.29
CA GLY A 211 14.73 14.47 -17.55
C GLY A 211 16.14 14.62 -18.13
N GLU A 212 17.06 15.27 -17.42
CA GLU A 212 18.45 15.41 -17.86
C GLU A 212 19.20 14.09 -17.66
N LEU A 213 20.06 13.75 -18.61
CA LEU A 213 20.91 12.57 -18.53
C LEU A 213 22.23 12.93 -17.88
N HIS A 214 22.70 12.06 -16.99
CA HIS A 214 23.95 12.20 -16.25
C HIS A 214 24.78 10.93 -16.44
N SER A 215 26.06 11.07 -16.78
CA SER A 215 26.96 9.92 -16.85
C SER A 215 27.35 9.45 -15.45
N THR A 216 27.36 8.14 -15.23
CA THR A 216 27.73 7.52 -13.93
C THR A 216 29.10 6.86 -13.92
N ASP A 217 29.75 6.72 -15.08
CA ASP A 217 31.07 6.09 -15.22
C ASP A 217 32.23 7.11 -15.32
N GLY A 218 31.91 8.40 -15.21
CA GLY A 218 32.87 9.49 -15.31
C GLY A 218 33.23 9.89 -16.75
N SER A 219 32.67 9.22 -17.76
CA SER A 219 32.74 9.70 -19.14
C SER A 219 31.94 10.99 -19.31
N SER A 220 32.43 11.93 -20.11
CA SER A 220 31.61 13.06 -20.53
C SER A 220 30.43 12.53 -21.35
N LEU A 221 29.21 13.02 -21.05
CA LEU A 221 28.03 12.71 -21.86
C LEU A 221 28.34 12.98 -23.33
N PRO A 222 27.99 12.08 -24.26
CA PRO A 222 28.13 12.37 -25.68
C PRO A 222 27.37 13.67 -25.97
N GLN A 223 28.09 14.69 -26.48
CA GLN A 223 27.51 15.98 -26.81
C GLN A 223 26.51 15.80 -27.98
N GLY A 224 25.23 15.67 -27.64
CA GLY A 224 24.05 15.97 -28.45
C GLY A 224 23.78 15.12 -29.69
N ARG A 225 22.54 14.68 -29.82
CA ARG A 225 21.67 14.92 -30.99
C ARG A 225 20.21 14.88 -30.57
#